data_AF-A0A0Q7MM68-F1
#
_entry.id   AF-A0A0Q7MM68-F1
#
_cell.length_a   1.000
_cell.length_b   1.000
_cell.length_c   1.000
_cell.angle_alpha   90.00
_cell.angle_beta   90.00
_cell.angle_gamma   90.00
#
_symmetry.space_group_name_H-M   'P 1'
#
loop_
_entity.id
_entity.type
_entity.pdbx_description
1 polymer ?
#
loop_
_entity_poly.entity_id
_entity_poly.type
_entity_poly.pdbx_seq_one_letter_code
_entity_poly.pdbx_strand_id
1 'polypeptide(L)'
;MSETSELLGRMAALPDHELVSVLRAAVAGRPGLVAVAAALAQAEIGHVDTGSPVTLDTDVVDADVVPVASGQVGGAIPVPPVPSGLPVTGAPTATGGYSTSGVPTFDSVRDKVEQRFGTAQGMDELDRQTPAGRSVDEQWEAREKAARERLDQIRKSVQGNDSGDK
;
A
#
# COMPACT_ATOMS: atom_id res chain seq x y z
N MET A 1 -31.59 28.73 -24.85
CA MET A 1 -30.78 28.12 -23.79
C MET A 1 -31.16 26.66 -23.76
N SER A 2 -30.26 25.75 -24.12
CA SER A 2 -30.58 24.31 -24.21
C SER A 2 -30.80 23.75 -22.80
N GLU A 3 -31.81 22.90 -22.61
CA GLU A 3 -32.13 22.22 -21.33
C GLU A 3 -30.91 21.53 -20.72
N THR A 4 -30.01 21.03 -21.58
CA THR A 4 -28.73 20.45 -21.21
C THR A 4 -27.77 21.44 -20.54
N SER A 5 -27.75 22.71 -20.97
CA SER A 5 -26.92 23.76 -20.38
C SER A 5 -27.42 24.16 -19.00
N GLU A 6 -28.73 24.14 -18.78
CA GLU A 6 -29.33 24.40 -17.46
C GLU A 6 -29.02 23.26 -16.48
N LEU A 7 -29.13 22.01 -16.95
CA LEU A 7 -28.76 20.84 -16.17
C LEU A 7 -27.29 20.85 -15.76
N LEU A 8 -26.37 21.18 -16.68
CA LEU A 8 -24.95 21.32 -16.38
C LEU A 8 -24.68 22.41 -15.34
N GLY A 9 -25.37 23.56 -15.45
CA GLY A 9 -25.27 24.63 -14.46
C GLY A 9 -25.73 24.19 -13.07
N ARG A 10 -26.81 23.40 -12.97
CA ARG A 10 -27.26 22.84 -11.70
C ARG A 10 -26.29 21.81 -11.12
N MET A 11 -25.76 20.91 -11.95
CA MET A 11 -24.79 19.90 -11.50
C MET A 11 -23.47 20.54 -11.01
N ALA A 12 -23.01 21.60 -11.67
CA ALA A 12 -21.79 22.32 -11.28
C ALA A 12 -21.92 23.10 -9.96
N ALA A 13 -23.15 23.38 -9.51
CA ALA A 13 -23.41 24.08 -8.25
C ALA A 13 -23.58 23.13 -7.05
N LEU A 14 -23.68 21.81 -7.28
CA LEU A 14 -23.80 20.81 -6.21
C LEU A 14 -22.45 20.53 -5.54
N PRO A 15 -22.41 20.29 -4.23
CA PRO A 15 -21.21 19.80 -3.56
C PRO A 15 -20.88 18.36 -4.02
N ASP A 16 -19.59 18.00 -4.04
CA ASP A 16 -19.08 16.76 -4.65
C ASP A 16 -19.79 15.49 -4.17
N HIS A 17 -20.09 15.39 -2.88
CA HIS A 17 -20.78 14.23 -2.31
C HIS A 17 -22.22 14.08 -2.84
N GLU A 18 -22.94 15.19 -3.02
CA GLU A 18 -24.27 15.17 -3.61
C GLU A 18 -24.20 14.86 -5.11
N LEU A 19 -23.22 15.43 -5.82
CA LEU A 19 -23.00 15.14 -7.23
C LEU A 19 -22.71 13.64 -7.47
N VAL A 20 -21.88 13.03 -6.63
CA VAL A 20 -21.58 11.58 -6.63
C VAL A 20 -22.86 10.77 -6.37
N SER A 21 -23.72 11.19 -5.44
CA SER A 21 -24.99 10.50 -5.17
C SER A 21 -25.94 10.51 -6.38
N VAL A 22 -26.03 11.66 -7.06
CA VAL A 22 -26.89 11.85 -8.24
C VAL A 22 -26.37 11.05 -9.43
N LEU A 23 -25.06 11.08 -9.67
CA LEU A 23 -24.42 10.31 -10.75
C LEU A 23 -24.56 8.81 -10.52
N ARG A 24 -24.48 8.32 -9.28
CA ARG A 24 -24.69 6.91 -8.95
C ARG A 24 -26.11 6.47 -9.29
N ALA A 25 -27.11 7.28 -8.93
CA ALA A 25 -28.50 7.00 -9.28
C ALA A 25 -28.74 7.03 -10.80
N ALA A 26 -28.10 7.95 -11.52
CA ALA A 26 -28.22 8.06 -12.98
C ALA A 26 -27.58 6.89 -13.75
N VAL A 27 -26.50 6.32 -13.19
CA VAL A 27 -25.73 5.23 -13.79
C VAL A 27 -26.28 3.85 -13.39
N ALA A 28 -27.01 3.74 -12.27
CA ALA A 28 -27.62 2.50 -11.82
C ALA A 28 -28.54 1.89 -12.91
N GLY A 29 -28.30 0.62 -13.23
CA GLY A 29 -29.08 -0.12 -14.24
C GLY A 29 -28.69 0.15 -15.71
N ARG A 30 -27.63 0.93 -15.97
CA ARG A 30 -27.12 1.15 -17.34
C ARG A 30 -25.89 0.27 -17.63
N PRO A 31 -26.02 -0.82 -18.41
CA PRO A 31 -24.93 -1.77 -18.61
C PRO A 31 -23.73 -1.15 -19.37
N GLY A 32 -23.96 -0.16 -20.23
CA GLY A 32 -22.88 0.56 -20.92
C GLY A 32 -22.05 1.49 -20.04
N LEU A 33 -22.45 1.71 -18.77
CA LEU A 33 -21.80 2.63 -17.83
C LEU A 33 -21.25 1.93 -16.58
N VAL A 34 -21.07 0.60 -16.65
CA VAL A 34 -20.57 -0.21 -15.52
C VAL A 34 -19.22 0.28 -15.00
N ALA A 35 -18.31 0.70 -15.87
CA ALA A 35 -17.02 1.26 -15.47
C ALA A 35 -17.18 2.55 -14.63
N VAL A 36 -18.14 3.39 -14.99
CA VAL A 36 -18.46 4.64 -14.25
C VAL A 36 -19.08 4.29 -12.89
N ALA A 37 -19.98 3.30 -12.84
CA ALA A 37 -20.55 2.81 -11.58
C ALA A 37 -19.46 2.33 -10.60
N ALA A 38 -18.48 1.57 -11.10
CA ALA A 38 -17.35 1.07 -10.31
C ALA A 38 -16.44 2.19 -9.79
N ALA A 39 -16.20 3.23 -10.59
CA ALA A 39 -15.43 4.40 -10.16
C ALA A 39 -16.15 5.21 -9.07
N LEU A 40 -17.46 5.43 -9.21
CA LEU A 40 -18.27 6.14 -8.19
C LEU A 40 -18.43 5.37 -6.87
N ALA A 41 -18.25 4.04 -6.87
CA ALA A 41 -18.21 3.24 -5.65
C ALA A 41 -16.90 3.44 -4.86
N GLN A 42 -15.79 3.74 -5.55
CA GLN A 42 -14.49 4.00 -4.93
C GLN A 42 -14.40 5.40 -4.33
N ALA A 43 -15.16 6.37 -4.87
CA ALA A 43 -15.12 7.77 -4.44
C ALA A 43 -15.62 8.02 -2.99
N GLU A 44 -16.37 7.10 -2.37
CA GLU A 44 -16.77 7.20 -0.96
C GLU A 44 -15.67 6.77 0.02
N ILE A 45 -14.70 6.00 -0.47
CA ILE A 45 -13.54 5.58 0.32
C ILE A 45 -12.57 6.76 0.20
N GLY A 46 -12.63 7.66 1.19
CA GLY A 46 -11.94 8.95 1.17
C GLY A 46 -10.55 8.91 0.53
N HIS A 47 -10.29 9.90 -0.33
CA HIS A 47 -9.06 10.15 -1.07
C HIS A 47 -7.79 9.67 -0.33
N VAL A 48 -7.42 8.40 -0.55
CA VAL A 48 -6.02 8.02 -0.51
C VAL A 48 -5.44 8.63 -1.78
N ASP A 49 -4.51 9.56 -1.58
CA ASP A 49 -3.63 10.10 -2.60
C ASP A 49 -3.00 8.92 -3.36
N THR A 50 -3.62 8.52 -4.47
CA THR A 50 -3.08 7.48 -5.34
C THR A 50 -1.94 8.14 -6.08
N GLY A 51 -0.76 8.13 -5.43
CA GLY A 51 0.51 8.34 -6.10
C GLY A 51 0.53 7.51 -7.39
N SER A 52 1.07 8.14 -8.44
CA SER A 52 1.28 7.63 -9.81
C SER A 52 1.02 6.13 -9.98
N PRO A 53 0.11 5.71 -10.88
CA PRO A 53 -0.19 4.29 -11.07
C PRO A 53 1.08 3.55 -11.47
N VAL A 54 1.64 2.79 -10.53
CA VAL A 54 2.73 1.86 -10.81
C VAL A 54 2.09 0.77 -11.67
N THR A 55 2.44 0.75 -12.95
CA THR A 55 2.08 -0.35 -13.84
C THR A 55 2.83 -1.59 -13.33
N LEU A 56 2.13 -2.43 -12.56
CA LEU A 56 2.61 -3.76 -12.25
C LEU A 56 2.62 -4.55 -13.56
N ASP A 57 3.83 -4.79 -14.08
CA ASP A 57 4.12 -5.71 -15.18
C ASP A 57 4.02 -7.18 -14.68
N THR A 58 2.90 -7.50 -14.04
CA THR A 58 2.58 -8.86 -13.63
C THR A 58 1.24 -9.19 -14.26
N ASP A 59 1.28 -10.05 -15.28
CA ASP A 59 0.10 -10.64 -15.89
C ASP A 59 -0.76 -11.31 -14.80
N VAL A 60 -1.76 -10.59 -14.31
CA VAL A 60 -2.81 -11.15 -13.46
C VAL A 60 -3.70 -11.94 -14.40
N VAL A 61 -3.47 -13.25 -14.44
CA VAL A 61 -4.42 -14.18 -15.05
C VAL A 61 -5.73 -14.07 -14.27
N ASP A 62 -6.76 -13.55 -14.93
CA ASP A 62 -8.14 -13.48 -14.45
C ASP A 62 -8.66 -14.92 -14.27
N ALA A 63 -8.46 -15.46 -13.07
CA ALA A 63 -9.19 -16.61 -12.60
C ALA A 63 -10.41 -16.07 -11.86
N ASP A 64 -11.59 -16.36 -12.39
CA ASP A 64 -12.91 -16.05 -11.85
C ASP A 64 -13.01 -16.52 -10.37
N VAL A 65 -12.63 -15.65 -9.43
CA VAL A 65 -12.78 -15.89 -7.99
C VAL A 65 -14.13 -15.37 -7.58
N VAL A 66 -15.08 -16.30 -7.48
CA VAL A 66 -16.36 -16.09 -6.80
C VAL A 66 -16.07 -15.65 -5.36
N PRO A 67 -16.61 -14.52 -4.86
CA PRO A 67 -16.31 -14.05 -3.51
C PRO A 67 -17.06 -14.94 -2.52
N VAL A 68 -16.40 -15.95 -1.97
CA VAL A 68 -16.89 -16.61 -0.77
C VAL A 68 -16.78 -15.60 0.37
N ALA A 69 -17.93 -15.24 0.94
CA ALA A 69 -18.02 -14.33 2.07
C ALA A 69 -17.06 -14.78 3.17
N SER A 70 -16.19 -13.87 3.60
CA SER A 70 -15.27 -14.06 4.71
C SER A 70 -16.07 -14.31 5.98
N GLY A 71 -16.24 -15.59 6.33
CA GLY A 71 -16.90 -16.03 7.55
C GLY A 71 -16.00 -15.74 8.75
N GLN A 72 -16.46 -14.85 9.62
CA GLN A 72 -16.16 -14.75 11.05
C GLN A 72 -14.72 -15.06 11.51
N VAL A 73 -13.99 -13.98 11.79
CA VAL A 73 -12.89 -13.98 12.77
C VAL A 73 -13.51 -14.30 14.15
N GLY A 74 -13.40 -15.56 14.60
CA GLY A 74 -14.00 -16.01 15.85
C GLY A 74 -14.24 -17.51 15.97
N GLY A 75 -14.07 -18.27 14.89
CA GLY A 75 -13.94 -19.72 14.99
C GLY A 75 -12.52 -20.08 15.39
N ALA A 76 -12.31 -20.64 16.58
CA ALA A 76 -11.08 -21.35 16.87
C ALA A 76 -10.96 -22.49 15.85
N ILE A 77 -10.16 -22.30 14.79
CA ILE A 77 -9.69 -23.41 13.99
C ILE A 77 -8.92 -24.28 14.98
N PRO A 78 -9.33 -25.53 15.24
CA PRO A 78 -8.52 -26.41 16.06
C PRO A 78 -7.24 -26.62 15.27
N VAL A 79 -6.19 -25.89 15.65
CA VAL A 79 -4.83 -26.18 15.22
C VAL A 79 -4.59 -27.63 15.65
N PRO A 80 -4.46 -28.59 14.73
CA PRO A 80 -4.14 -29.95 15.12
C PRO A 80 -2.82 -29.88 15.89
N PRO A 81 -2.68 -30.64 16.99
CA PRO A 81 -1.45 -30.62 17.78
C PRO A 81 -0.29 -30.91 16.83
N VAL A 82 0.61 -29.94 16.69
CA VAL A 82 1.90 -30.15 16.02
C VAL A 82 2.56 -31.29 16.80
N PRO A 83 2.78 -32.47 16.21
CA PRO A 83 3.45 -33.53 16.93
C PRO A 83 4.86 -33.01 17.21
N SER A 84 5.10 -32.65 18.48
CA SER A 84 6.42 -32.29 18.98
C SER A 84 7.23 -33.59 19.06
N GLY A 85 7.65 -34.08 17.91
CA GLY A 85 8.61 -35.16 17.77
C GLY A 85 10.01 -34.62 18.03
N LEU A 86 10.63 -35.10 19.10
CA LEU A 86 12.08 -35.03 19.37
C LEU A 86 12.91 -35.44 18.14
N PRO A 87 14.19 -35.03 18.05
CA PRO A 87 14.91 -34.89 16.78
C PRO A 87 15.10 -36.26 16.14
N VAL A 88 14.32 -36.56 15.10
CA VAL A 88 14.55 -37.75 14.29
C VAL A 88 15.39 -37.32 13.10
N THR A 89 16.63 -37.78 13.13
CA THR A 89 17.48 -37.98 11.96
C THR A 89 16.66 -38.69 10.88
N GLY A 90 16.21 -37.95 9.88
CA GLY A 90 15.37 -38.48 8.81
C GLY A 90 14.47 -37.41 8.22
N ALA A 91 14.97 -36.77 7.16
CA ALA A 91 14.21 -35.83 6.36
C ALA A 91 12.82 -36.40 6.03
N PRO A 92 11.71 -35.72 6.39
CA PRO A 92 10.46 -35.99 5.70
C PRO A 92 10.68 -35.56 4.25
N THR A 93 10.15 -36.34 3.32
CA THR A 93 10.18 -36.09 1.88
C THR A 93 9.61 -34.70 1.57
N ALA A 94 10.46 -33.69 1.68
CA ALA A 94 10.14 -32.31 1.38
C ALA A 94 10.41 -32.14 -0.11
N THR A 95 9.40 -32.36 -0.94
CA THR A 95 9.50 -32.10 -2.37
C THR A 95 9.50 -30.59 -2.56
N GLY A 96 10.62 -30.05 -3.03
CA GLY A 96 10.71 -28.64 -3.45
C GLY A 96 10.51 -27.60 -2.34
N GLY A 97 10.85 -27.92 -1.08
CA GLY A 97 10.72 -26.98 0.03
C GLY A 97 9.35 -26.96 0.71
N TYR A 98 8.46 -27.89 0.37
CA TYR A 98 7.16 -28.04 1.04
C TYR A 98 7.10 -29.38 1.77
N SER A 99 6.46 -29.39 2.95
CA SER A 99 6.07 -30.60 3.67
C SER A 99 5.04 -31.39 2.86
N THR A 100 4.87 -32.68 3.19
CA THR A 100 3.83 -33.53 2.59
C THR A 100 2.40 -33.01 2.79
N SER A 101 2.18 -32.13 3.77
CA SER A 101 0.91 -31.43 4.02
C SER A 101 0.75 -30.15 3.19
N GLY A 102 1.70 -29.84 2.31
CA GLY A 102 1.70 -28.62 1.48
C GLY A 102 2.15 -27.36 2.21
N VAL A 103 2.66 -27.46 3.44
CA VAL A 103 3.17 -26.30 4.20
C VAL A 103 4.64 -26.06 3.86
N PRO A 104 5.07 -24.83 3.53
CA PRO A 104 6.49 -24.51 3.35
C PRO A 104 7.33 -24.95 4.54
N THR A 105 8.47 -25.58 4.29
CA THR A 105 9.41 -25.94 5.36
C THR A 105 10.10 -24.69 5.87
N PHE A 106 10.57 -24.73 7.12
CA PHE A 106 11.30 -23.60 7.71
C PHE A 106 12.55 -23.23 6.90
N ASP A 107 13.29 -24.22 6.41
CA ASP A 107 14.47 -23.97 5.56
C ASP A 107 14.08 -23.28 4.25
N SER A 108 12.95 -23.67 3.61
CA SER A 108 12.50 -23.00 2.38
C SER A 108 12.15 -21.52 2.57
N VAL A 109 11.55 -21.18 3.71
CA VAL A 109 11.20 -19.79 4.04
C VAL A 109 12.46 -19.00 4.38
N ARG A 110 13.39 -19.60 5.13
CA ARG A 110 14.69 -19.00 5.43
C ARG A 110 15.44 -18.68 4.14
N ASP A 111 15.64 -19.68 3.28
CA ASP A 111 16.36 -19.52 2.02
C ASP A 111 15.71 -18.43 1.16
N LYS A 112 14.36 -18.36 1.15
CA LYS A 112 13.64 -17.32 0.42
C LYS A 112 13.84 -15.92 0.99
N VAL A 113 13.84 -15.79 2.32
CA VAL A 113 14.09 -14.52 3.01
C VAL A 113 15.53 -14.06 2.76
N GLU A 114 16.50 -14.95 2.88
CA GLU A 114 17.92 -14.66 2.62
C GLU A 114 18.14 -14.21 1.16
N GLN A 115 17.52 -14.91 0.20
CA GLN A 115 17.58 -14.51 -1.21
C GLN A 115 16.98 -13.12 -1.45
N ARG A 116 15.80 -12.83 -0.88
CA ARG A 116 15.14 -11.54 -1.05
C ARG A 116 15.90 -10.42 -0.37
N PHE A 117 16.42 -10.67 0.83
CA PHE A 117 17.20 -9.69 1.57
C PHE A 117 18.50 -9.33 0.83
N GLY A 118 19.24 -10.33 0.35
CA GLY A 118 20.45 -10.10 -0.44
C GLY A 118 20.18 -9.34 -1.75
N THR A 119 19.07 -9.64 -2.42
CA THR A 119 18.67 -8.94 -3.66
C THR A 119 18.29 -7.50 -3.37
N ALA A 120 17.49 -7.24 -2.33
CA ALA A 120 17.09 -5.90 -1.94
C ALA A 120 18.29 -5.03 -1.57
N GLN A 121 19.24 -5.58 -0.81
CA GLN A 121 20.46 -4.88 -0.43
C GLN A 121 21.34 -4.53 -1.64
N GLY A 122 21.46 -5.45 -2.62
CA GLY A 122 22.20 -5.18 -3.85
C GLY A 122 21.52 -4.15 -4.76
N MET A 123 20.19 -4.16 -4.81
CA MET A 123 19.42 -3.23 -5.64
C MET A 123 19.45 -1.81 -5.07
N ASP A 124 19.34 -1.67 -3.75
CA ASP A 124 19.45 -0.39 -3.05
C ASP A 124 20.82 0.29 -3.27
N GLU A 125 21.91 -0.48 -3.28
CA GLU A 125 23.24 0.03 -3.65
C GLU A 125 23.30 0.49 -5.11
N LEU A 126 22.70 -0.28 -6.03
CA LEU A 126 22.66 0.10 -7.44
C LEU A 126 21.82 1.35 -7.67
N ASP A 127 20.67 1.43 -7.00
CA ASP A 127 19.73 2.56 -7.06
C ASP A 127 20.39 3.84 -6.58
N ARG A 128 21.15 3.80 -5.47
CA ARG A 128 21.96 4.95 -5.01
C ARG A 128 22.99 5.41 -6.02
N GLN A 129 23.60 4.49 -6.78
CA GLN A 129 24.60 4.84 -7.80
C GLN A 129 23.97 5.46 -9.05
N THR A 130 22.65 5.34 -9.24
CA THR A 130 21.97 6.01 -10.35
C THR A 130 21.97 7.54 -10.19
N PRO A 131 21.90 8.31 -11.29
CA PRO A 131 21.78 9.77 -11.21
C PRO A 131 20.53 10.24 -10.44
N ALA A 132 19.42 9.49 -10.56
CA ALA A 132 18.19 9.78 -9.83
C ALA A 132 18.35 9.51 -8.32
N GLY A 133 18.96 8.38 -7.94
CA GLY A 133 19.24 8.04 -6.54
C GLY A 133 20.10 9.08 -5.83
N ARG A 134 21.21 9.50 -6.47
CA ARG A 134 22.06 10.59 -5.92
C ARG A 134 21.30 11.87 -5.66
N SER A 135 20.36 12.25 -6.53
CA SER A 135 19.55 13.46 -6.33
C SER A 135 18.58 13.37 -5.16
N VAL A 136 18.12 12.16 -4.81
CA VAL A 136 17.23 11.93 -3.68
C VAL A 136 18.01 11.99 -2.37
N ASP A 137 19.21 11.38 -2.34
CA ASP A 137 20.10 11.45 -1.18
C ASP A 137 20.52 12.90 -0.89
N GLU A 138 20.89 13.68 -1.91
CA GLU A 138 21.21 15.10 -1.77
C GLU A 138 20.03 15.92 -1.21
N GLN A 139 18.81 15.64 -1.68
CA GLN A 139 17.60 16.28 -1.15
C GLN A 139 17.34 15.91 0.31
N TRP A 140 17.61 14.67 0.70
CA TRP A 140 17.46 14.22 2.07
C TRP A 140 18.47 14.92 2.99
N GLU A 141 19.74 14.93 2.61
CA GLU A 141 20.80 15.63 3.35
C GLU A 141 20.52 17.13 3.48
N ALA A 142 20.03 17.77 2.41
CA ALA A 142 19.65 19.18 2.43
C ALA A 142 18.51 19.44 3.43
N ARG A 143 17.50 18.57 3.48
CA ARG A 143 16.40 18.65 4.45
C ARG A 143 16.88 18.45 5.88
N GLU A 144 17.75 17.48 6.13
CA GLU A 144 18.33 17.24 7.45
C GLU A 144 19.17 18.41 7.95
N LYS A 145 20.01 18.97 7.07
CA LYS A 145 20.82 20.15 7.40
C LYS A 145 19.94 21.35 7.73
N ALA A 146 18.92 21.61 6.92
CA ALA A 146 17.97 22.70 7.16
C ALA A 146 17.21 22.51 8.48
N ALA A 147 16.76 21.28 8.77
CA ALA A 147 16.10 20.96 10.03
C ALA A 147 17.04 21.20 11.24
N ARG A 148 18.30 20.78 11.13
CA ARG A 148 19.30 20.99 12.20
C ARG A 148 19.61 22.46 12.43
N GLU A 149 19.80 23.23 11.36
CA GLU A 149 20.00 24.68 11.46
C GLU A 149 18.79 25.37 12.12
N ARG A 150 17.57 24.95 11.75
CA ARG A 150 16.35 25.47 12.36
C ARG A 150 16.28 25.18 13.86
N LEU A 151 16.65 23.97 14.28
CA LEU A 151 16.72 23.59 15.70
C LEU A 151 17.77 24.41 16.45
N ASP A 152 18.92 24.68 15.84
CA ASP A 152 19.96 25.51 16.44
C ASP A 152 19.53 26.97 16.58
N GLN A 153 18.80 27.52 15.60
CA GLN A 153 18.17 28.84 15.71
C GLN A 153 17.18 28.91 16.87
N ILE A 154 16.31 27.90 17.01
CA ILE A 154 15.36 27.80 18.13
C ILE A 154 16.12 27.75 19.46
N ARG A 155 17.14 26.89 19.60
CA ARG A 155 17.94 26.78 20.83
C ARG A 155 18.58 28.12 21.21
N LYS A 156 19.13 28.86 20.25
CA LYS A 156 19.69 30.20 20.48
C LYS A 156 18.62 31.21 20.91
N SER A 157 17.46 31.20 20.26
CA SER A 157 16.36 32.10 20.60
C SER A 157 15.85 31.89 22.03
N VAL A 158 15.74 30.62 22.46
CA VAL A 158 15.33 30.28 23.83
C VAL A 158 16.39 30.72 24.84
N GLN A 159 17.67 30.45 24.59
CA GLN A 159 18.76 30.82 25.49
C GLN A 159 18.94 32.35 25.62
N GLY A 160 18.72 33.10 24.55
CA GLY A 160 18.85 34.56 24.53
C GLY A 160 17.67 35.29 25.18
N ASN A 161 16.46 34.73 25.11
CA ASN A 161 15.29 35.31 25.77
C ASN A 161 15.33 35.13 27.29
N ASP A 162 15.97 34.06 27.78
CA ASP A 162 16.13 33.77 29.21
C ASP A 162 17.23 34.62 29.89
N SER A 163 18.15 35.20 29.10
CA SER A 163 19.25 36.05 29.61
C SER A 163 18.98 37.57 29.47
N GLY A 164 17.82 37.96 28.94
CA GLY A 164 17.39 39.36 28.77
C GLY A 164 16.48 39.91 29.87
N ASP A 165 16.14 39.12 30.90
CA ASP A 165 15.21 39.51 31.98
C ASP A 165 15.91 39.62 33.35
N LYS A 166 17.05 40.32 33.39
CA LYS A 166 17.74 40.71 34.63
C LYS A 166 18.17 42.18 34.63
#